data_AF-A0A9R0X059-F1
#
_entry.id   AF-A0A9R0X059-F1
#
_cell.length_a   1.000
_cell.length_b   1.000
_cell.length_c   1.000
_cell.angle_alpha   90.00
_cell.angle_beta   90.00
_cell.angle_gamma   90.00
#
_symmetry.space_group_name_H-M   'P 1'
#
loop_
_entity.id
_entity.type
_entity.pdbx_description
1 polymer ?
#
loop_
_entity_poly.entity_id
_entity_poly.type
_entity_poly.pdbx_seq_one_letter_code
_entity_poly.pdbx_strand_id
1 'polypeptide(L)'
;MCSRLMAGSEELVQSLKRTVDNHNVSFVDAADSAGYKIHPDDLHNVFLNQDAYFAFIELHIEQGPILEKEGIPIGIVTAIAAPASIKVEFEGNGGHAGAVLMPARNDAGLAAAELALAVEKHVLESGSIDTVGTVDIRDIDEKRRNDVIEKVHKSAIDISKIRGVELSEFKIINQDPPALSDKSVINAMEFAAKQLGLEYKLMISRAYHDSLFMARISPMGMIFIPCYKGYSHKPEEFASPEDMANGVQMLALTMAKLSLE
;
A
#
# COMPACT_ATOMS: atom_id res chain seq x y z
N MET A 1 3.06 -3.42 8.01
CA MET A 1 2.67 -3.24 9.44
C MET A 1 3.92 -3.16 10.32
N CYS A 2 4.84 -4.13 10.26
CA CYS A 2 6.07 -4.12 11.06
C CYS A 2 7.01 -2.94 10.76
N SER A 3 7.26 -2.64 9.49
CA SER A 3 8.10 -1.49 9.09
C SER A 3 7.55 -0.14 9.56
N ARG A 4 6.22 0.03 9.60
CA ARG A 4 5.57 1.21 10.18
C ARG A 4 5.82 1.34 11.68
N LEU A 5 5.85 0.22 12.40
CA LEU A 5 6.22 0.19 13.81
C LEU A 5 7.71 0.50 14.00
N MET A 6 8.60 -0.13 13.20
CA MET A 6 10.04 0.16 13.20
C MET A 6 10.32 1.65 12.95
N ALA A 7 9.53 2.30 12.08
CA ALA A 7 9.62 3.72 11.78
C ALA A 7 8.98 4.65 12.86
N GLY A 8 8.65 4.11 14.04
CA GLY A 8 8.23 4.91 15.20
C GLY A 8 6.76 5.35 15.19
N SER A 9 5.86 4.59 14.55
CA SER A 9 4.44 4.96 14.51
C SER A 9 3.73 4.73 15.86
N GLU A 10 3.63 5.80 16.65
CA GLU A 10 2.85 5.84 17.90
C GLU A 10 1.36 5.53 17.69
N GLU A 11 0.78 6.03 16.61
CA GLU A 11 -0.61 5.75 16.25
C GLU A 11 -0.84 4.24 16.05
N LEU A 12 0.09 3.56 15.37
CA LEU A 12 0.01 2.11 15.20
C LEU A 12 0.11 1.38 16.53
N VAL A 13 1.00 1.80 17.45
CA VAL A 13 1.09 1.22 18.80
C VAL A 13 -0.28 1.28 19.49
N GLN A 14 -0.93 2.45 19.48
CA GLN A 14 -2.24 2.62 20.12
C GLN A 14 -3.34 1.79 19.44
N SER A 15 -3.29 1.69 18.11
CA SER A 15 -4.25 0.89 17.35
C SER A 15 -4.12 -0.61 17.65
N LEU A 16 -2.88 -1.13 17.69
CA LEU A 16 -2.64 -2.56 17.93
C LEU A 16 -3.12 -3.03 19.31
N LYS A 17 -3.13 -2.14 20.32
CA LYS A 17 -3.71 -2.43 21.64
C LYS A 17 -5.19 -2.82 21.62
N ARG A 18 -5.93 -2.43 20.57
CA ARG A 18 -7.39 -2.64 20.46
C ARG A 18 -7.77 -3.43 19.21
N THR A 19 -6.80 -3.80 18.38
CA THR A 19 -7.06 -4.49 17.12
C THR A 19 -7.31 -5.96 17.37
N VAL A 20 -8.37 -6.48 16.75
CA VAL A 20 -8.71 -7.90 16.72
C VAL A 20 -8.84 -8.35 15.26
N ASP A 21 -8.61 -9.63 15.03
CA ASP A 21 -8.89 -10.25 13.73
C ASP A 21 -10.40 -10.51 13.53
N ASN A 22 -10.76 -11.14 12.42
CA ASN A 22 -12.14 -11.50 12.09
C ASN A 22 -12.76 -12.59 12.98
N HIS A 23 -11.98 -13.20 13.88
CA HIS A 23 -12.42 -14.15 14.89
C HIS A 23 -12.38 -13.57 16.31
N ASN A 24 -12.19 -12.25 16.43
CA ASN A 24 -12.01 -11.54 17.70
C ASN A 24 -10.74 -11.95 18.49
N VAL A 25 -9.73 -12.53 17.84
CA VAL A 25 -8.43 -12.77 18.46
C VAL A 25 -7.66 -11.46 18.50
N SER A 26 -7.20 -11.04 19.69
CA SER A 26 -6.42 -9.82 19.82
C SER A 26 -5.05 -9.95 19.16
N PHE A 27 -4.46 -8.83 18.76
CA PHE A 27 -3.09 -8.81 18.25
C PHE A 27 -2.09 -9.47 19.23
N VAL A 28 -2.27 -9.25 20.53
CA VAL A 28 -1.40 -9.81 21.59
C VAL A 28 -1.56 -11.32 21.69
N ASP A 29 -2.80 -11.82 21.68
CA ASP A 29 -3.07 -13.26 21.74
C ASP A 29 -2.54 -13.97 20.49
N ALA A 30 -2.70 -13.34 19.32
CA ALA A 30 -2.16 -13.85 18.07
C ALA A 30 -0.63 -13.92 18.12
N ALA A 31 0.04 -12.89 18.62
CA ALA A 31 1.49 -12.85 18.79
C ALA A 31 1.99 -13.92 19.79
N ASP A 32 1.33 -14.06 20.94
CA ASP A 32 1.66 -15.07 21.95
C ASP A 32 1.47 -16.49 21.41
N SER A 33 0.40 -16.73 20.65
CA SER A 33 0.15 -18.02 19.97
C SER A 33 1.26 -18.40 18.98
N ALA A 34 1.94 -17.41 18.40
CA ALA A 34 3.08 -17.57 17.52
C ALA A 34 4.44 -17.64 18.26
N GLY A 35 4.43 -17.55 19.59
CA GLY A 35 5.64 -17.61 20.43
C GLY A 35 6.29 -16.25 20.75
N TYR A 36 5.68 -15.14 20.33
CA TYR A 36 6.14 -13.79 20.66
C TYR A 36 5.43 -13.31 21.92
N LYS A 37 6.05 -13.55 23.08
CA LYS A 37 5.57 -13.06 24.38
C LYS A 37 5.79 -11.56 24.48
N ILE A 38 4.81 -10.79 24.02
CA ILE A 38 4.85 -9.33 24.02
C ILE A 38 3.87 -8.77 25.04
N HIS A 39 4.34 -7.84 25.88
CA HIS A 39 3.44 -6.92 26.55
C HIS A 39 3.11 -5.76 25.58
N PRO A 40 1.90 -5.20 25.56
CA PRO A 40 1.55 -4.09 24.67
C PRO A 40 2.46 -2.84 24.80
N ASP A 41 3.12 -2.69 25.93
CA ASP A 41 4.06 -1.59 26.19
C ASP A 41 5.48 -1.90 25.68
N ASP A 42 5.76 -3.14 25.28
CA ASP A 42 7.04 -3.53 24.69
C ASP A 42 7.15 -3.14 23.21
N LEU A 43 6.05 -2.70 22.58
CA LEU A 43 6.02 -2.37 21.15
C LEU A 43 6.95 -1.21 20.78
N HIS A 44 7.21 -0.30 21.71
CA HIS A 44 8.19 0.77 21.55
C HIS A 44 9.62 0.25 21.40
N ASN A 45 9.93 -0.94 21.90
CA ASN A 45 11.26 -1.56 21.74
C ASN A 45 11.55 -1.98 20.29
N VAL A 46 10.54 -2.00 19.42
CA VAL A 46 10.68 -2.30 17.99
C VAL A 46 11.15 -1.09 17.20
N PHE A 47 11.04 0.11 17.77
CA PHE A 47 11.42 1.35 17.09
C PHE A 47 12.92 1.32 16.80
N LEU A 48 13.28 1.63 15.56
CA LEU A 48 14.68 1.77 15.16
C LEU A 48 15.07 3.24 15.22
N ASN A 49 16.30 3.49 15.68
CA ASN A 49 16.87 4.82 15.61
C ASN A 49 17.04 5.24 14.15
N GLN A 50 16.96 6.55 13.90
CA GLN A 50 17.38 7.12 12.63
C GLN A 50 18.85 6.73 12.37
N ASP A 51 19.14 6.32 11.14
CA ASP A 51 20.45 5.80 10.70
C ASP A 51 20.88 4.45 11.30
N ALA A 52 19.93 3.66 11.85
CA ALA A 52 20.21 2.28 12.28
C ALA A 52 20.76 1.39 11.14
N TYR A 53 20.47 1.75 9.89
CA TYR A 53 21.03 1.14 8.70
C TYR A 53 21.67 2.21 7.81
N PHE A 54 22.80 1.86 7.19
CA PHE A 54 23.43 2.71 6.17
C PHE A 54 22.52 2.92 4.95
N ALA A 55 21.87 1.85 4.49
CA ALA A 55 20.85 1.87 3.45
C ALA A 55 19.92 0.65 3.57
N PHE A 56 18.71 0.78 3.05
CA PHE A 56 17.72 -0.29 2.90
C PHE A 56 17.43 -0.53 1.42
N ILE A 57 17.53 -1.79 0.97
CA ILE A 57 17.19 -2.18 -0.41
C ILE A 57 16.16 -3.30 -0.36
N GLU A 58 15.07 -3.14 -1.13
CA GLU A 58 14.04 -4.16 -1.30
C GLU A 58 13.99 -4.64 -2.75
N LEU A 59 14.13 -5.95 -2.97
CA LEU A 59 13.87 -6.59 -4.25
C LEU A 59 12.41 -7.05 -4.27
N HIS A 60 11.69 -6.72 -5.34
CA HIS A 60 10.27 -7.05 -5.46
C HIS A 60 9.88 -7.27 -6.93
N ILE A 61 8.80 -8.00 -7.18
CA ILE A 61 8.17 -7.98 -8.52
C ILE A 61 7.53 -6.62 -8.78
N GLU A 62 7.41 -6.20 -10.04
CA GLU A 62 6.81 -4.91 -10.40
C GLU A 62 5.36 -4.74 -9.91
N GLN A 63 4.59 -5.84 -9.90
CA GLN A 63 3.13 -5.84 -9.72
C GLN A 63 2.41 -4.96 -10.77
N GLY A 64 3.05 -4.82 -11.92
CA GLY A 64 2.62 -4.02 -13.05
C GLY A 64 3.18 -4.62 -14.34
N PRO A 65 2.63 -4.23 -15.50
CA PRO A 65 3.00 -4.85 -16.76
C PRO A 65 4.09 -4.08 -17.53
N ILE A 66 4.71 -3.05 -16.95
CA ILE A 66 5.55 -2.10 -17.70
C ILE A 66 6.83 -2.79 -18.17
N LEU A 67 7.57 -3.44 -17.28
CA LEU A 67 8.83 -4.11 -17.57
C LEU A 67 8.64 -5.24 -18.58
N GLU A 68 7.61 -6.08 -18.39
CA GLU A 68 7.26 -7.16 -19.33
C GLU A 68 6.90 -6.60 -20.73
N LYS A 69 6.04 -5.57 -20.79
CA LYS A 69 5.61 -4.98 -22.07
C LYS A 69 6.73 -4.30 -22.82
N GLU A 70 7.68 -3.71 -22.10
CA GLU A 70 8.82 -3.00 -22.70
C GLU A 70 10.03 -3.93 -22.93
N GLY A 71 10.01 -5.16 -22.42
CA GLY A 71 11.13 -6.10 -22.54
C GLY A 71 12.35 -5.70 -21.70
N ILE A 72 12.15 -4.96 -20.60
CA ILE A 72 13.21 -4.46 -19.73
C ILE A 72 13.31 -5.37 -18.49
N PRO A 73 14.50 -5.92 -18.17
CA PRO A 73 14.62 -6.91 -17.10
C PRO A 73 14.64 -6.31 -15.68
N ILE A 74 14.92 -5.01 -15.53
CA ILE A 74 15.06 -4.36 -14.22
C ILE A 74 14.34 -3.00 -14.18
N GLY A 75 13.54 -2.79 -13.15
CA GLY A 75 13.07 -1.47 -12.74
C GLY A 75 13.91 -0.95 -11.57
N ILE A 76 14.41 0.27 -11.68
CA ILE A 76 14.98 0.99 -10.54
C ILE A 76 13.90 1.94 -10.04
N VAL A 77 13.38 1.67 -8.85
CA VAL A 77 12.30 2.48 -8.28
C VAL A 77 12.86 3.81 -7.78
N THR A 78 12.18 4.89 -8.15
CA THR A 78 12.54 6.27 -7.83
C THR A 78 11.65 6.86 -6.74
N ALA A 79 10.42 6.37 -6.64
CA ALA A 79 9.45 6.79 -5.64
C ALA A 79 8.37 5.72 -5.43
N ILE A 80 7.75 5.75 -4.25
CA ILE A 80 6.60 4.91 -3.87
C ILE A 80 5.39 5.83 -3.70
N ALA A 81 4.27 5.49 -4.33
CA ALA A 81 3.02 6.23 -4.23
C ALA A 81 2.51 6.33 -2.78
N ALA A 82 1.76 7.40 -2.48
CA ALA A 82 1.16 7.68 -1.19
C ALA A 82 -0.12 6.85 -1.00
N PRO A 83 -0.17 5.86 -0.09
CA PRO A 83 -1.36 5.03 0.11
C PRO A 83 -2.33 5.64 1.11
N ALA A 84 -3.62 5.40 0.92
CA ALA A 84 -4.65 5.62 1.92
C ALA A 84 -5.72 4.52 1.86
N SER A 85 -6.27 4.16 3.01
CA SER A 85 -7.44 3.27 3.08
C SER A 85 -8.50 3.85 4.00
N ILE A 86 -9.75 3.61 3.64
CA ILE A 86 -10.92 4.12 4.34
C ILE A 86 -11.89 2.98 4.64
N LYS A 87 -12.53 3.05 5.80
CA LYS A 87 -13.65 2.20 6.18
C LYS A 87 -14.91 3.05 6.21
N VAL A 88 -15.95 2.57 5.54
CA VAL A 88 -17.24 3.26 5.47
C VAL A 88 -18.33 2.27 5.81
N GLU A 89 -19.20 2.63 6.75
CA GLU A 89 -20.35 1.82 7.18
C GLU A 89 -21.65 2.59 6.97
N PHE A 90 -22.60 1.93 6.31
CA PHE A 90 -23.97 2.40 6.18
C PHE A 90 -24.91 1.49 6.94
N GLU A 91 -25.84 2.07 7.70
CA GLU A 91 -26.86 1.33 8.43
C GLU A 91 -28.26 1.70 7.92
N GLY A 92 -29.02 0.65 7.59
CA GLY A 92 -30.41 0.74 7.15
C GLY A 92 -31.30 -0.19 7.96
N ASN A 93 -32.61 -0.07 7.83
CA ASN A 93 -33.56 -0.81 8.67
C ASN A 93 -33.64 -2.30 8.34
N GLY A 94 -33.14 -2.71 7.17
CA GLY A 94 -33.27 -4.08 6.66
C GLY A 94 -34.73 -4.50 6.46
N GLY A 95 -35.02 -5.77 6.75
CA GLY A 95 -36.37 -6.34 6.67
C GLY A 95 -36.52 -7.45 5.64
N HIS A 96 -37.73 -8.00 5.53
CA HIS A 96 -37.99 -9.15 4.68
C HIS A 96 -37.98 -8.78 3.19
N ALA A 97 -37.04 -9.38 2.42
CA ALA A 97 -36.78 -9.05 1.02
C ALA A 97 -38.00 -9.19 0.08
N GLY A 98 -38.97 -10.07 0.40
CA GLY A 98 -40.20 -10.23 -0.37
C GLY A 98 -41.41 -9.43 0.12
N ALA A 99 -41.33 -8.77 1.28
CA ALA A 99 -42.49 -8.14 1.92
C ALA A 99 -42.35 -6.62 2.10
N VAL A 100 -41.13 -6.12 2.34
CA VAL A 100 -40.89 -4.67 2.41
C VAL A 100 -40.92 -4.10 0.98
N LEU A 101 -41.94 -3.31 0.70
CA LEU A 101 -42.12 -2.64 -0.60
C LEU A 101 -41.02 -1.61 -0.85
N MET A 102 -40.63 -1.44 -2.11
CA MET A 102 -39.52 -0.57 -2.50
C MET A 102 -39.58 0.86 -1.95
N PRO A 103 -40.74 1.57 -1.91
CA PRO A 103 -40.80 2.93 -1.36
C PRO A 103 -40.51 3.04 0.14
N ALA A 104 -40.58 1.92 0.88
CA ALA A 104 -40.35 1.89 2.32
C ALA A 104 -38.93 1.44 2.70
N ARG A 105 -38.06 1.20 1.72
CA ARG A 105 -36.69 0.71 1.96
C ARG A 105 -35.69 1.85 2.10
N ASN A 106 -34.73 1.66 3.00
CA ASN A 106 -33.46 2.36 3.07
C ASN A 106 -32.32 1.32 3.03
N ASP A 107 -31.98 0.88 1.81
CA ASP A 107 -31.10 -0.26 1.57
C ASP A 107 -29.61 0.15 1.63
N ALA A 108 -28.92 -0.28 2.69
CA ALA A 108 -27.49 -0.01 2.89
C ALA A 108 -26.59 -0.65 1.83
N GLY A 109 -26.99 -1.79 1.24
CA GLY A 109 -26.24 -2.43 0.17
C GLY A 109 -26.24 -1.60 -1.11
N LEU A 110 -27.38 -0.97 -1.43
CA LEU A 110 -27.47 -0.04 -2.56
C LEU A 110 -26.67 1.25 -2.32
N ALA A 111 -26.65 1.77 -1.10
CA ALA A 111 -25.80 2.91 -0.73
C ALA A 111 -24.31 2.58 -0.92
N ALA A 112 -23.87 1.40 -0.48
CA ALA A 112 -22.50 0.93 -0.68
C ALA A 112 -22.14 0.78 -2.18
N ALA A 113 -23.06 0.25 -3.00
CA ALA A 113 -22.85 0.12 -4.44
C ALA A 113 -22.69 1.49 -5.14
N GLU A 114 -23.50 2.48 -4.76
CA GLU A 114 -23.36 3.85 -5.28
C GLU A 114 -22.04 4.49 -4.86
N LEU A 115 -21.61 4.27 -3.61
CA LEU A 115 -20.33 4.78 -3.13
C LEU A 115 -19.15 4.15 -3.90
N ALA A 116 -19.20 2.85 -4.18
CA ALA A 116 -18.17 2.17 -4.98
C ALA A 116 -18.01 2.78 -6.39
N LEU A 117 -19.14 3.07 -7.06
CA LEU A 117 -19.13 3.78 -8.35
C LEU A 117 -18.62 5.22 -8.23
N ALA A 118 -18.92 5.91 -7.12
CA ALA A 118 -18.42 7.25 -6.85
C ALA A 118 -16.89 7.26 -6.66
N VAL A 119 -16.31 6.23 -6.02
CA VAL A 119 -14.85 6.10 -5.90
C VAL A 119 -14.20 6.02 -7.28
N GLU A 120 -14.66 5.11 -8.15
CA GLU A 120 -14.14 4.99 -9.52
C GLU A 120 -14.25 6.33 -10.26
N LYS A 121 -15.42 6.97 -10.21
CA LYS A 121 -15.65 8.28 -10.83
C LYS A 121 -14.64 9.32 -10.34
N HIS A 122 -14.44 9.48 -9.03
CA HIS A 122 -13.55 10.49 -8.48
C HIS A 122 -12.08 10.22 -8.77
N VAL A 123 -11.68 8.96 -8.85
CA VAL A 123 -10.34 8.55 -9.30
C VAL A 123 -10.13 8.95 -10.75
N LEU A 124 -11.07 8.66 -11.65
CA LEU A 124 -10.97 9.03 -13.06
C LEU A 124 -10.98 10.56 -13.25
N GLU A 125 -11.78 11.29 -12.45
CA GLU A 125 -11.82 12.75 -12.44
C GLU A 125 -10.53 13.42 -11.93
N SER A 126 -9.60 12.66 -11.32
CA SER A 126 -8.29 13.19 -10.94
C SER A 126 -7.44 13.56 -12.16
N GLY A 127 -7.72 12.94 -13.31
CA GLY A 127 -6.98 13.10 -14.56
C GLY A 127 -5.58 12.49 -14.56
N SER A 128 -5.20 11.75 -13.51
CA SER A 128 -3.87 11.17 -13.35
C SER A 128 -3.88 9.66 -13.58
N ILE A 129 -2.98 9.20 -14.44
CA ILE A 129 -2.77 7.76 -14.70
C ILE A 129 -2.19 7.01 -13.50
N ASP A 130 -1.62 7.74 -12.55
CA ASP A 130 -1.00 7.19 -11.35
C ASP A 130 -1.96 7.08 -10.17
N THR A 131 -3.20 7.59 -10.31
CA THR A 131 -4.24 7.43 -9.28
C THR A 131 -4.89 6.06 -9.43
N VAL A 132 -4.92 5.28 -8.36
CA VAL A 132 -5.62 3.99 -8.30
C VAL A 132 -6.59 4.03 -7.13
N GLY A 133 -7.83 3.60 -7.32
CA GLY A 133 -8.82 3.56 -6.23
C GLY A 133 -9.86 2.46 -6.36
N THR A 134 -10.08 1.72 -5.27
CA THR A 134 -11.19 0.75 -5.11
C THR A 134 -11.77 0.85 -3.69
N VAL A 135 -11.31 0.01 -2.76
CA VAL A 135 -11.49 0.15 -1.29
C VAL A 135 -10.27 0.85 -0.63
N ASP A 136 -9.22 1.06 -1.42
CA ASP A 136 -7.95 1.71 -1.09
C ASP A 136 -7.69 2.74 -2.20
N ILE A 137 -7.18 3.93 -1.84
CA ILE A 137 -6.94 5.05 -2.75
C ILE A 137 -5.46 5.45 -2.66
N ARG A 138 -4.77 5.45 -3.80
CA ARG A 138 -3.33 5.77 -3.89
C ARG A 138 -3.05 6.75 -5.00
N ASP A 139 -2.05 7.59 -4.78
CA ASP A 139 -1.50 8.47 -5.82
C ASP A 139 -0.05 8.83 -5.46
N ILE A 140 0.79 9.09 -6.47
CA ILE A 140 2.12 9.65 -6.24
C ILE A 140 2.07 11.10 -5.73
N ASP A 141 1.03 11.85 -6.08
CA ASP A 141 0.76 13.20 -5.59
C ASP A 141 -0.19 13.14 -4.39
N GLU A 142 0.36 13.48 -3.23
CA GLU A 142 -0.37 13.41 -1.96
C GLU A 142 -1.62 14.30 -1.94
N LYS A 143 -1.53 15.50 -2.52
CA LYS A 143 -2.65 16.45 -2.53
C LYS A 143 -3.78 15.92 -3.41
N ARG A 144 -3.46 15.40 -4.59
CA ARG A 144 -4.46 14.82 -5.50
C ARG A 144 -5.16 13.62 -4.89
N ARG A 145 -4.44 12.74 -4.17
CA ARG A 145 -5.05 11.66 -3.37
C ARG A 145 -6.01 12.22 -2.32
N ASN A 146 -5.59 13.24 -1.57
CA ASN A 146 -6.41 13.84 -0.52
C ASN A 146 -7.70 14.45 -1.09
N ASP A 147 -7.61 15.14 -2.22
CA ASP A 147 -8.78 15.70 -2.92
C ASP A 147 -9.78 14.59 -3.33
N VAL A 148 -9.30 13.42 -3.75
CA VAL A 148 -10.16 12.26 -4.05
C VAL A 148 -10.84 11.73 -2.78
N ILE A 149 -10.12 11.60 -1.66
CA ILE A 149 -10.68 11.15 -0.38
C ILE A 149 -11.78 12.09 0.10
N GLU A 150 -11.57 13.41 0.00
CA GLU A 150 -12.57 14.42 0.36
C GLU A 150 -13.84 14.32 -0.49
N LYS A 151 -13.70 14.11 -1.80
CA LYS A 151 -14.83 13.88 -2.71
C LYS A 151 -15.59 12.59 -2.37
N VAL A 152 -14.88 11.51 -2.06
CA VAL A 152 -15.49 10.23 -1.63
C VAL A 152 -16.27 10.41 -0.33
N HIS A 153 -15.72 11.12 0.65
CA HIS A 153 -16.40 11.43 1.90
C HIS A 153 -17.68 12.24 1.66
N LYS A 154 -17.61 13.28 0.81
CA LYS A 154 -18.78 14.08 0.43
C LYS A 154 -19.85 13.21 -0.26
N SER A 155 -19.44 12.34 -1.18
CA SER A 155 -20.36 11.40 -1.84
C SER A 155 -21.00 10.45 -0.84
N ALA A 156 -20.27 9.93 0.16
CA ALA A 156 -20.85 9.10 1.22
C ALA A 156 -21.93 9.84 2.03
N ILE A 157 -21.69 11.11 2.36
CA ILE A 157 -22.67 11.96 3.06
C ILE A 157 -23.90 12.25 2.19
N ASP A 158 -23.72 12.51 0.89
CA ASP A 158 -24.83 12.82 -0.01
C ASP A 158 -25.67 11.55 -0.31
N ILE A 159 -25.02 10.41 -0.50
CA ILE A 159 -25.67 9.10 -0.68
C ILE A 159 -26.48 8.73 0.56
N SER A 160 -25.96 8.91 1.78
CA SER A 160 -26.69 8.57 3.00
C SER A 160 -28.01 9.34 3.11
N LYS A 161 -27.99 10.64 2.80
CA LYS A 161 -29.19 11.49 2.75
C LYS A 161 -30.19 11.05 1.70
N ILE A 162 -29.71 10.77 0.48
CA ILE A 162 -30.58 10.36 -0.65
C ILE A 162 -31.23 9.00 -0.37
N ARG A 163 -30.47 8.06 0.20
CA ARG A 163 -30.92 6.69 0.48
C ARG A 163 -31.66 6.53 1.80
N GLY A 164 -31.68 7.56 2.65
CA GLY A 164 -32.29 7.51 3.98
C GLY A 164 -31.63 6.49 4.91
N VAL A 165 -30.33 6.23 4.71
CA VAL A 165 -29.51 5.37 5.58
C VAL A 165 -28.65 6.23 6.49
N GLU A 166 -28.24 5.68 7.62
CA GLU A 166 -27.23 6.29 8.49
C GLU A 166 -25.83 6.02 7.91
N LEU A 167 -24.96 7.03 7.93
CA LEU A 167 -23.52 6.85 7.75
C LEU A 167 -22.92 6.67 9.15
N SER A 168 -22.87 5.43 9.63
CA SER A 168 -22.49 5.13 11.02
C SER A 168 -20.99 5.20 11.25
N GLU A 169 -20.18 4.98 10.21
CA GLU A 169 -18.74 5.16 10.26
C GLU A 169 -18.18 5.72 8.94
N PHE A 170 -17.30 6.72 9.04
CA PHE A 170 -16.36 7.09 7.98
C PHE A 170 -14.99 7.27 8.63
N LYS A 171 -14.13 6.27 8.49
CA LYS A 171 -12.85 6.22 9.18
C LYS A 171 -11.70 6.10 8.19
N ILE A 172 -10.80 7.06 8.22
CA ILE A 172 -9.51 6.94 7.54
C ILE A 172 -8.64 6.00 8.39
N ILE A 173 -8.31 4.83 7.84
CA ILE A 173 -7.51 3.81 8.52
C ILE A 173 -6.03 4.16 8.43
N ASN A 174 -5.59 4.67 7.29
CA ASN A 174 -4.27 5.25 7.10
C ASN A 174 -4.29 6.25 5.94
N GLN A 175 -3.35 7.17 5.95
CA GLN A 175 -3.14 8.18 4.91
C GLN A 175 -1.67 8.61 4.93
N ASP A 176 -0.81 7.77 4.37
CA ASP A 176 0.65 7.91 4.49
C ASP A 176 1.23 8.74 3.34
N PRO A 177 2.21 9.63 3.57
CA PRO A 177 2.86 10.37 2.49
C PRO A 177 3.65 9.44 1.55
N PRO A 178 3.96 9.88 0.31
CA PRO A 178 4.84 9.13 -0.58
C PRO A 178 6.28 9.10 -0.05
N ALA A 179 7.11 8.21 -0.57
CA ALA A 179 8.55 8.22 -0.31
C ALA A 179 9.35 8.31 -1.62
N LEU A 180 10.50 8.99 -1.56
CA LEU A 180 11.48 9.01 -2.63
C LEU A 180 12.58 8.00 -2.31
N SER A 181 13.07 7.32 -3.34
CA SER A 181 14.30 6.55 -3.22
C SER A 181 15.51 7.49 -3.15
N ASP A 182 16.50 7.13 -2.35
CA ASP A 182 17.69 7.94 -2.13
C ASP A 182 18.59 7.92 -3.36
N LYS A 183 19.18 9.08 -3.70
CA LYS A 183 20.04 9.23 -4.88
C LYS A 183 21.28 8.36 -4.82
N SER A 184 21.88 8.17 -3.64
CA SER A 184 23.06 7.32 -3.47
C SER A 184 22.73 5.85 -3.78
N VAL A 185 21.58 5.37 -3.32
CA VAL A 185 21.09 4.02 -3.56
C VAL A 185 20.70 3.82 -5.02
N ILE A 186 20.05 4.80 -5.66
CA ILE A 186 19.79 4.79 -7.11
C ILE A 186 21.10 4.68 -7.89
N ASN A 187 22.10 5.50 -7.58
CA ASN A 187 23.39 5.47 -8.26
C ASN A 187 24.10 4.10 -8.10
N ALA A 188 24.00 3.47 -6.92
CA ALA A 188 24.53 2.14 -6.68
C ALA A 188 23.81 1.06 -7.53
N MET A 189 22.48 1.17 -7.68
CA MET A 189 21.71 0.27 -8.54
C MET A 189 22.03 0.49 -10.03
N GLU A 190 22.15 1.73 -10.49
CA GLU A 190 22.58 2.03 -11.86
C GLU A 190 23.99 1.51 -12.15
N PHE A 191 24.89 1.58 -11.17
CA PHE A 191 26.21 0.96 -11.27
C PHE A 191 26.10 -0.56 -11.41
N ALA A 192 25.30 -1.21 -10.56
CA ALA A 192 25.10 -2.66 -10.60
C ALA A 192 24.54 -3.12 -11.95
N ALA A 193 23.52 -2.43 -12.48
CA ALA A 193 22.94 -2.74 -13.79
C ALA A 193 23.98 -2.66 -14.92
N LYS A 194 24.81 -1.61 -14.92
CA LYS A 194 25.90 -1.44 -15.90
C LYS A 194 26.94 -2.56 -15.82
N GLN A 195 27.32 -2.99 -14.61
CA GLN A 195 28.29 -4.08 -14.44
C GLN A 195 27.75 -5.44 -14.86
N LEU A 196 26.46 -5.68 -14.65
CA LEU A 196 25.78 -6.93 -15.04
C LEU A 196 25.37 -6.94 -16.52
N GLY A 197 25.46 -5.81 -17.21
CA GLY A 197 25.00 -5.68 -18.60
C GLY A 197 23.48 -5.78 -18.74
N LEU A 198 22.73 -5.44 -17.68
CA LEU A 198 21.27 -5.45 -17.65
C LEU A 198 20.72 -4.08 -18.04
N GLU A 199 19.76 -4.06 -18.98
CA GLU A 199 18.95 -2.88 -19.24
C GLU A 199 18.05 -2.58 -18.04
N TYR A 200 17.80 -1.30 -17.79
CA TYR A 200 16.92 -0.89 -16.70
C TYR A 200 16.09 0.33 -17.06
N LYS A 201 15.01 0.53 -16.31
CA LYS A 201 14.15 1.71 -16.38
C LYS A 201 14.01 2.35 -15.00
N LEU A 202 14.15 3.68 -14.93
CA LEU A 202 13.70 4.43 -13.76
C LEU A 202 12.16 4.49 -13.75
N MET A 203 11.55 4.05 -12.65
CA MET A 203 10.09 3.99 -12.55
C MET A 203 9.59 4.25 -11.13
N ILE A 204 8.29 4.36 -10.93
CA ILE A 204 7.66 4.49 -9.61
C ILE A 204 7.01 3.17 -9.21
N SER A 205 6.91 2.91 -7.91
CA SER A 205 6.04 1.87 -7.39
C SER A 205 4.64 2.43 -7.11
N ARG A 206 3.63 1.74 -7.63
CA ARG A 206 2.20 1.99 -7.35
C ARG A 206 1.71 1.29 -6.10
N ALA A 207 2.31 0.14 -5.81
CA ALA A 207 2.09 -0.55 -4.56
C ALA A 207 2.86 0.14 -3.44
N TYR A 208 2.38 0.04 -2.20
CA TYR A 208 3.21 0.38 -1.05
C TYR A 208 4.02 -0.86 -0.66
N HIS A 209 5.17 -0.63 -0.03
CA HIS A 209 6.06 -1.68 0.45
C HIS A 209 6.61 -1.31 1.83
N ASP A 210 7.32 -2.23 2.48
CA ASP A 210 8.00 -1.91 3.73
C ASP A 210 9.03 -0.78 3.52
N SER A 211 9.64 -0.71 2.33
CA SER A 211 10.45 0.42 1.87
C SER A 211 9.84 1.81 2.10
N LEU A 212 8.50 1.96 2.00
CA LEU A 212 7.83 3.24 2.24
C LEU A 212 8.10 3.77 3.66
N PHE A 213 8.11 2.87 4.64
CA PHE A 213 8.35 3.22 6.04
C PHE A 213 9.83 3.19 6.38
N MET A 214 10.61 2.28 5.79
CA MET A 214 12.06 2.23 5.99
C MET A 214 12.77 3.48 5.46
N ALA A 215 12.21 4.16 4.44
CA ALA A 215 12.68 5.46 3.96
C ALA A 215 12.65 6.57 5.03
N ARG A 216 11.93 6.38 6.15
CA ARG A 216 11.94 7.31 7.30
C ARG A 216 13.12 7.08 8.24
N ILE A 217 13.79 5.94 8.12
CA ILE A 217 14.84 5.46 9.04
C ILE A 217 16.22 5.55 8.38
N SER A 218 16.31 5.21 7.09
CA SER A 218 17.57 5.16 6.34
C SER A 218 17.35 5.49 4.85
N PRO A 219 18.41 5.85 4.10
CA PRO A 219 18.39 5.85 2.64
C PRO A 219 17.77 4.57 2.08
N MET A 220 16.85 4.68 1.13
CA MET A 220 16.04 3.56 0.63
C MET A 220 16.10 3.46 -0.90
N GLY A 221 16.12 2.24 -1.43
CA GLY A 221 15.88 1.98 -2.85
C GLY A 221 15.14 0.66 -3.06
N MET A 222 14.49 0.52 -4.22
CA MET A 222 13.91 -0.77 -4.60
C MET A 222 14.32 -1.18 -6.01
N ILE A 223 14.43 -2.50 -6.18
CA ILE A 223 14.68 -3.17 -7.44
C ILE A 223 13.41 -3.92 -7.82
N PHE A 224 12.89 -3.62 -9.01
CA PHE A 224 11.79 -4.35 -9.61
C PHE A 224 12.28 -5.35 -10.65
N ILE A 225 11.63 -6.51 -10.68
CA ILE A 225 11.71 -7.49 -11.76
C ILE A 225 10.35 -7.63 -12.45
N PRO A 226 10.31 -8.05 -13.73
CA PRO A 226 9.07 -8.33 -14.43
C PRO A 226 8.19 -9.36 -13.70
N CYS A 227 6.87 -9.25 -13.90
CA CYS A 227 5.94 -10.33 -13.60
C CYS A 227 4.92 -10.51 -14.72
N TYR A 228 4.45 -11.74 -14.90
CA TYR A 228 3.59 -12.14 -16.00
C TYR A 228 2.30 -11.31 -16.04
N LYS A 229 2.11 -10.56 -17.13
CA LYS A 229 0.96 -9.64 -17.35
C LYS A 229 0.75 -8.59 -16.25
N GLY A 230 1.75 -8.34 -15.39
CA GLY A 230 1.58 -7.50 -14.21
C GLY A 230 0.64 -8.09 -13.16
N TYR A 231 0.38 -9.39 -13.20
CA TYR A 231 -0.50 -10.04 -12.24
C TYR A 231 0.11 -10.07 -10.85
N SER A 232 -0.69 -9.69 -9.85
CA SER A 232 -0.36 -9.81 -8.44
C SER A 232 -1.64 -9.93 -7.60
N HIS A 233 -1.51 -10.41 -6.36
CA HIS A 233 -2.63 -10.69 -5.43
C HIS A 233 -3.66 -11.69 -5.99
N LYS A 234 -3.21 -12.60 -6.85
CA LYS A 234 -4.00 -13.71 -7.41
C LYS A 234 -3.09 -14.88 -7.81
N PRO A 235 -3.61 -16.11 -7.94
CA PRO A 235 -2.78 -17.32 -8.14
C PRO A 235 -1.95 -17.33 -9.43
N GLU A 236 -2.32 -16.53 -10.44
CA GLU A 236 -1.57 -16.41 -11.70
C GLU A 236 -0.35 -15.47 -11.60
N GLU A 237 -0.07 -14.89 -10.43
CA GLU A 237 1.17 -14.17 -10.16
C GLU A 237 2.38 -15.06 -10.45
N PHE A 238 3.29 -14.58 -11.29
CA PHE A 238 4.45 -15.35 -11.72
C PHE A 238 5.60 -14.42 -12.13
N ALA A 239 6.81 -14.75 -11.69
CA ALA A 239 8.06 -14.21 -12.22
C ALA A 239 8.92 -15.39 -12.70
N SER A 240 9.60 -15.23 -13.85
CA SER A 240 10.41 -16.33 -14.37
C SER A 240 11.65 -16.56 -13.50
N PRO A 241 12.23 -17.78 -13.50
CA PRO A 241 13.51 -18.02 -12.83
C PRO A 241 14.64 -17.09 -13.29
N GLU A 242 14.64 -16.67 -14.55
CA GLU A 242 15.61 -15.74 -15.11
C GLU A 242 15.43 -14.32 -14.55
N ASP A 243 14.18 -13.83 -14.50
CA ASP A 243 13.87 -12.51 -13.91
C ASP A 243 14.27 -12.46 -12.43
N MET A 244 13.97 -13.52 -11.67
CA MET A 244 14.37 -13.64 -10.27
C MET A 244 15.90 -13.68 -10.12
N ALA A 245 16.60 -14.40 -10.99
CA ALA A 245 18.07 -14.43 -10.99
C ALA A 245 18.67 -13.05 -11.27
N ASN A 246 18.14 -12.31 -12.26
CA ASN A 246 18.56 -10.94 -12.56
C ASN A 246 18.36 -10.01 -11.35
N GLY A 247 17.19 -10.10 -10.70
CA GLY A 247 16.88 -9.34 -9.50
C GLY A 247 17.83 -9.63 -8.33
N VAL A 248 18.15 -10.90 -8.09
CA VAL A 248 19.08 -11.31 -7.03
C VAL A 248 20.51 -10.85 -7.32
N GLN A 249 20.96 -10.93 -8.58
CA GLN A 249 22.28 -10.43 -8.99
C GLN A 249 22.37 -8.90 -8.80
N MET A 250 21.33 -8.17 -9.22
CA MET A 250 21.21 -6.73 -8.99
C MET A 250 21.28 -6.38 -7.51
N LEU A 251 20.52 -7.07 -6.67
CA LEU A 251 20.51 -6.87 -5.22
C LEU A 251 21.90 -7.10 -4.64
N ALA A 252 22.53 -8.25 -4.95
CA ALA A 252 23.84 -8.61 -4.43
C ALA A 252 24.92 -7.58 -4.80
N LEU A 253 24.96 -7.12 -6.05
CA LEU A 253 25.97 -6.18 -6.51
C LEU A 253 25.72 -4.76 -6.00
N THR A 254 24.46 -4.35 -5.86
CA THR A 254 24.10 -3.06 -5.23
C THR A 254 24.53 -3.05 -3.76
N MET A 255 24.24 -4.12 -3.02
CA MET A 255 24.67 -4.25 -1.62
C MET A 255 26.19 -4.27 -1.49
N ALA A 256 26.90 -4.98 -2.38
CA ALA A 256 28.36 -5.00 -2.40
C ALA A 256 28.94 -3.59 -2.66
N LYS A 257 28.33 -2.81 -3.56
CA LYS A 257 28.73 -1.44 -3.85
C LYS A 257 28.54 -0.53 -2.63
N LEU A 258 27.38 -0.57 -1.98
CA LEU A 258 27.09 0.26 -0.81
C LEU A 258 27.89 -0.15 0.43
N SER A 259 28.24 -1.42 0.59
CA SER A 259 29.03 -1.91 1.73
C SER A 259 30.49 -1.41 1.72
N LEU A 260 30.96 -0.84 0.62
CA LEU A 260 32.33 -0.36 0.43
C LEU A 260 32.44 1.17 0.46
N GLU A 261 31.33 1.86 0.69
CA GLU A 261 31.27 3.33 0.87
C GLU A 261 31.36 3.70 2.36
#